data_AF-A0A3C1GT81-F1
#
_entry.id   AF-A0A3C1GT81-F1
#
_cell.length_a   1.000
_cell.length_b   1.000
_cell.length_c   1.000
_cell.angle_alpha   90.00
_cell.angle_beta   90.00
_cell.angle_gamma   90.00
#
_symmetry.space_group_name_H-M   'P 1'
#
loop_
_entity.id
_entity.type
_entity.pdbx_description
1 polymer ?
#
loop_
_entity_poly.entity_id
_entity_poly.type
_entity_poly.pdbx_seq_one_letter_code
_entity_poly.pdbx_strand_id
1 'polypeptide(L)'
;TNAFLDSIVDDFSESDAQAIKDIEATTNHDVKAVEYFIKDKFRGNQQLEDSLEFIHFACTSEDINNLSYALMLKDSRELVVAKMQQVTDSIVDLAITH
;
A
#
# COMPACT_ATOMS: atom_id res chain seq x y z
N THR A 1 2.94 -20.69 1.41
CA THR A 1 1.78 -19.88 0.96
C THR A 1 1.87 -18.49 1.53
N ASN A 2 1.92 -18.30 2.86
CA ASN A 2 2.14 -16.98 3.45
C ASN A 2 3.41 -16.30 2.94
N ALA A 3 4.56 -16.98 2.95
CA ALA A 3 5.81 -16.43 2.43
C ALA A 3 5.74 -15.92 0.97
N PHE A 4 4.85 -16.51 0.14
CA PHE A 4 4.64 -16.02 -1.22
C PHE A 4 3.77 -14.76 -1.25
N LEU A 5 2.71 -14.71 -0.43
CA LEU A 5 1.89 -13.52 -0.28
C LEU A 5 2.71 -12.35 0.29
N ASP A 6 3.55 -12.64 1.30
CA ASP A 6 4.46 -11.67 1.90
C ASP A 6 5.45 -11.15 0.86
N SER A 7 6.02 -12.01 0.00
CA SER A 7 6.92 -11.57 -1.07
C SER A 7 6.28 -10.62 -2.08
N ILE A 8 4.96 -10.70 -2.33
CA ILE A 8 4.28 -9.75 -3.24
C ILE A 8 4.33 -8.33 -2.65
N VAL A 9 4.29 -8.21 -1.32
CA VAL A 9 4.37 -6.93 -0.61
C VAL A 9 5.82 -6.49 -0.47
N ASP A 10 6.69 -7.39 0.01
CA ASP A 10 8.09 -7.08 0.29
C ASP A 10 8.90 -6.73 -0.97
N ASP A 11 8.58 -7.38 -2.09
CA ASP A 11 9.27 -7.17 -3.37
C ASP A 11 8.51 -6.21 -4.32
N PHE A 12 7.45 -5.53 -3.84
CA PHE A 12 6.67 -4.61 -4.66
C PHE A 12 7.56 -3.49 -5.23
N SER A 13 7.54 -3.33 -6.55
CA SER A 13 8.44 -2.44 -7.27
C SER A 13 7.72 -1.39 -8.12
N GLU A 14 8.48 -0.41 -8.62
CA GLU A 14 7.97 0.55 -9.61
C GLU A 14 7.46 -0.13 -10.90
N SER A 15 8.05 -1.27 -11.27
CA SER A 15 7.57 -2.06 -12.41
C SER A 15 6.20 -2.68 -12.15
N ASP A 16 5.92 -3.08 -10.90
CA ASP A 16 4.61 -3.59 -10.51
C ASP A 16 3.58 -2.46 -10.48
N ALA A 17 3.97 -1.29 -9.97
CA ALA A 17 3.13 -0.10 -10.03
C ALA A 17 2.79 0.28 -11.48
N GLN A 18 3.75 0.20 -12.40
CA GLN A 18 3.50 0.44 -13.83
C GLN A 18 2.55 -0.61 -14.42
N ALA A 19 2.72 -1.89 -14.08
CA ALA A 19 1.81 -2.94 -14.54
C ALA A 19 0.36 -2.68 -14.06
N ILE A 20 0.17 -2.21 -12.83
CA ILE A 20 -1.14 -1.79 -12.32
C ILE A 20 -1.70 -0.62 -13.16
N LYS A 21 -0.88 0.39 -13.50
CA LYS A 21 -1.31 1.51 -14.36
C LYS A 21 -1.68 1.06 -15.77
N ASP A 22 -0.98 0.08 -16.33
CA ASP A 22 -1.27 -0.46 -17.66
C ASP A 22 -2.61 -1.22 -17.66
N ILE A 23 -2.90 -1.97 -16.59
CA ILE A 23 -4.21 -2.61 -16.38
C ILE A 23 -5.30 -1.54 -16.20
N GLU A 24 -5.03 -0.50 -15.41
CA GLU A 24 -5.95 0.61 -15.15
C GLU A 24 -6.35 1.34 -16.45
N ALA A 25 -5.44 1.47 -17.41
CA ALA A 25 -5.75 2.04 -18.72
C ALA A 25 -6.85 1.27 -19.48
N THR A 26 -7.01 -0.02 -19.17
CA THR A 26 -8.06 -0.89 -19.74
C THR A 26 -9.32 -0.92 -18.87
N THR A 27 -9.17 -1.03 -17.54
CA THR A 27 -10.32 -1.11 -16.61
C THR A 27 -10.98 0.24 -16.34
N ASN A 28 -10.23 1.33 -16.50
CA ASN A 28 -10.58 2.69 -16.08
C ASN A 28 -11.00 2.76 -14.60
N HIS A 29 -10.41 1.90 -13.76
CA HIS A 29 -10.66 1.84 -12.33
C HIS A 29 -9.42 1.30 -11.59
N ASP A 30 -8.89 2.13 -10.69
CA ASP A 30 -7.68 1.91 -9.88
C ASP A 30 -7.70 0.64 -9.01
N VAL A 31 -8.64 0.50 -8.08
CA VAL A 31 -8.75 -0.66 -7.17
C VAL A 31 -8.98 -1.94 -7.97
N LYS A 32 -9.77 -1.87 -9.04
CA LYS A 32 -9.97 -3.02 -9.93
C LYS A 32 -8.67 -3.42 -10.63
N ALA A 33 -7.83 -2.47 -11.01
CA ALA A 33 -6.54 -2.76 -11.61
C ALA A 33 -5.60 -3.50 -10.64
N VAL A 34 -5.60 -3.10 -9.36
CA VAL A 34 -4.87 -3.82 -8.29
C VAL A 34 -5.41 -5.24 -8.11
N GLU A 35 -6.73 -5.43 -8.14
CA GLU A 35 -7.34 -6.78 -8.07
C GLU A 35 -6.83 -7.69 -9.22
N TYR A 36 -6.83 -7.19 -10.45
CA TYR A 36 -6.33 -7.93 -11.61
C TYR A 36 -4.82 -8.22 -11.50
N PHE A 37 -4.03 -7.26 -11.02
CA PHE A 37 -2.61 -7.47 -10.77
C PHE A 37 -2.36 -8.61 -9.77
N ILE A 38 -3.11 -8.66 -8.65
CA ILE A 38 -2.98 -9.74 -7.65
C ILE A 38 -3.42 -11.07 -8.26
N LYS A 39 -4.53 -11.10 -9.03
CA LYS A 39 -4.97 -12.30 -9.76
C LYS A 39 -3.87 -12.82 -10.69
N ASP A 40 -3.19 -11.93 -11.40
CA ASP A 40 -2.09 -12.29 -12.30
C ASP A 40 -0.88 -12.84 -11.54
N LYS A 41 -0.53 -12.27 -10.37
CA LYS A 41 0.55 -12.81 -9.51
C LYS A 41 0.23 -14.22 -8.98
N PHE A 42 -1.03 -14.54 -8.75
CA PHE A 42 -1.45 -15.84 -8.21
C PHE A 42 -1.45 -16.96 -9.28
N ARG A 43 -1.47 -16.62 -10.58
CA ARG A 43 -1.43 -17.61 -11.65
C ARG A 43 -0.15 -18.45 -11.60
N GLY A 44 -0.28 -19.75 -11.80
CA GLY A 44 0.82 -20.71 -11.69
C GLY A 44 1.12 -21.15 -10.25
N ASN A 45 0.47 -20.57 -9.24
CA ASN A 45 0.49 -21.10 -7.87
C ASN A 45 -0.74 -21.98 -7.64
N GLN A 46 -0.55 -23.30 -7.73
CA GLN A 46 -1.63 -24.30 -7.65
C GLN A 46 -2.53 -24.15 -6.41
N GLN A 47 -2.02 -23.64 -5.28
CA GLN A 47 -2.83 -23.47 -4.07
C GLN A 47 -3.69 -22.20 -4.09
N LEU A 48 -3.25 -21.16 -4.82
CA LEU A 48 -3.93 -19.88 -4.87
C LEU A 48 -4.85 -19.74 -6.08
N GLU A 49 -4.65 -20.54 -7.13
CA GLU A 49 -5.52 -20.55 -8.31
C GLU A 49 -6.99 -20.83 -7.96
N ASP A 50 -7.25 -21.75 -7.02
CA ASP A 50 -8.61 -22.07 -6.56
C ASP A 50 -9.28 -20.90 -5.82
N SER A 51 -8.51 -19.89 -5.39
CA SER A 51 -8.97 -18.75 -4.60
C SER A 51 -8.98 -17.43 -5.36
N LEU A 52 -8.71 -17.43 -6.68
CA LEU A 52 -8.62 -16.19 -7.48
C LEU A 52 -9.89 -15.34 -7.40
N GLU A 53 -11.06 -15.96 -7.41
CA GLU A 53 -12.34 -15.26 -7.36
C GLU A 53 -12.73 -14.78 -5.95
N PHE A 54 -11.91 -15.09 -4.94
CA PHE A 54 -12.07 -14.54 -3.58
C PHE A 54 -11.29 -13.25 -3.35
N ILE A 55 -10.42 -12.84 -4.29
CA ILE A 55 -9.73 -11.55 -4.21
C ILE A 55 -10.79 -10.44 -4.29
N HIS A 56 -10.80 -9.53 -3.29
CA HIS A 56 -11.77 -8.45 -3.15
C HIS A 56 -13.23 -8.93 -2.95
N PHE A 57 -13.44 -10.17 -2.49
CA PHE A 57 -14.77 -10.71 -2.21
C PHE A 57 -15.50 -9.90 -1.13
N ALA A 58 -16.72 -9.46 -1.47
CA ALA A 58 -17.60 -8.67 -0.60
C ALA A 58 -17.02 -7.31 -0.14
N CYS A 59 -15.92 -6.85 -0.75
CA CYS A 59 -15.37 -5.52 -0.52
C CYS A 59 -15.93 -4.53 -1.55
N THR A 60 -15.96 -3.26 -1.15
CA THR A 60 -16.08 -2.11 -2.03
C THR A 60 -14.71 -1.47 -2.23
N SER A 61 -14.58 -0.61 -3.25
CA SER A 61 -13.35 0.17 -3.47
C SER A 61 -12.96 1.00 -2.23
N GLU A 62 -13.96 1.49 -1.49
CA GLU A 62 -13.73 2.29 -0.29
C GLU A 62 -13.19 1.48 0.90
N ASP A 63 -13.49 0.18 0.99
CA ASP A 63 -12.89 -0.69 2.02
C ASP A 63 -11.38 -0.85 1.82
N ILE A 64 -10.91 -0.77 0.58
CA ILE A 64 -9.49 -0.84 0.23
C ILE A 64 -8.84 0.54 0.37
N ASN A 65 -9.48 1.58 -0.18
CA ASN A 65 -8.96 2.93 -0.18
C ASN A 65 -8.83 3.49 1.23
N ASN A 66 -9.89 3.38 2.05
CA ASN A 66 -9.87 3.98 3.39
C ASN A 66 -8.78 3.37 4.28
N LEU A 67 -8.54 2.06 4.18
CA LEU A 67 -7.52 1.35 4.93
C LEU A 67 -6.12 1.71 4.43
N SER A 68 -5.95 1.78 3.11
CA SER A 68 -4.69 2.21 2.49
C SER A 68 -4.32 3.62 2.95
N TYR A 69 -5.26 4.57 2.91
CA TYR A 69 -5.04 5.93 3.40
C TYR A 69 -4.80 5.98 4.91
N ALA A 70 -5.51 5.19 5.71
CA ALA A 70 -5.30 5.13 7.15
C ALA A 70 -3.88 4.66 7.51
N LEU A 71 -3.36 3.65 6.81
CA LEU A 71 -1.99 3.17 6.97
C LEU A 71 -0.96 4.24 6.56
N MET A 72 -1.15 4.85 5.38
CA MET A 72 -0.28 5.95 4.91
C MET A 72 -0.24 7.12 5.91
N LEU A 73 -1.38 7.52 6.45
CA LEU A 73 -1.48 8.59 7.44
C LEU A 73 -0.86 8.21 8.78
N LYS A 74 -1.05 6.97 9.21
CA LYS A 74 -0.44 6.46 10.45
C LYS A 74 1.08 6.53 10.37
N ASP A 75 1.67 5.99 9.31
CA ASP A 75 3.13 5.91 9.16
C ASP A 75 3.73 7.30 8.92
N SER A 76 3.10 8.12 8.07
CA SER A 76 3.56 9.50 7.85
C SER A 76 3.46 10.37 9.11
N ARG A 77 2.44 10.17 9.95
CA ARG A 77 2.29 10.90 11.22
C ARG A 77 3.48 10.67 12.14
N GLU A 78 3.99 9.45 12.25
CA GLU A 78 5.16 9.16 13.11
C GLU A 78 6.39 9.96 12.66
N LEU A 79 6.65 10.01 11.35
CA LEU A 79 7.73 10.79 10.76
C LEU A 79 7.54 12.30 10.99
N VAL A 80 6.33 12.81 10.75
CA VAL A 80 6.02 14.24 10.88
C VAL A 80 6.11 14.69 12.33
N VAL A 81 5.59 13.92 13.28
CA VAL A 81 5.67 14.23 14.72
C VAL A 81 7.12 14.27 15.18
N ALA A 82 7.95 13.31 14.75
CA ALA A 82 9.38 13.33 15.07
C ALA A 82 10.08 14.59 14.53
N LYS A 83 9.73 15.05 13.33
CA LYS A 83 10.26 16.30 12.76
C LYS A 83 9.74 17.56 13.47
N MET A 84 8.47 17.58 13.86
CA MET A 84 7.92 18.67 14.66
C MET A 84 8.63 18.77 16.01
N GLN A 85 8.93 17.63 16.65
CA GLN A 85 9.68 17.62 17.90
C GLN A 85 11.08 18.23 17.73
N GLN A 86 11.81 17.91 16.65
CA GLN A 86 13.12 18.51 16.36
C GLN A 86 13.06 20.05 16.27
N VAL A 87 11.97 20.60 15.70
CA VAL A 87 11.77 22.04 15.64
C VAL A 87 11.48 22.62 17.02
N THR A 88 10.62 21.97 17.81
CA THR A 88 10.35 22.36 19.20
C THR A 88 11.63 22.38 20.03
N ASP A 89 12.46 21.35 19.94
CA ASP A 89 13.72 21.26 20.68
C ASP A 89 14.68 22.39 20.27
N SER A 90 14.79 22.68 18.97
CA SER A 90 15.61 23.79 18.47
C SER A 90 15.16 25.15 19.01
N ILE A 91 13.85 25.37 19.16
CA ILE A 91 13.30 26.61 19.74
C ILE A 91 13.63 26.68 21.24
N VAL A 92 13.54 25.56 21.95
CA VAL A 92 13.91 25.48 23.38
C VAL A 92 15.38 25.80 23.58
N ASP A 93 16.27 25.24 22.75
CA ASP A 93 17.71 25.49 22.81
C ASP A 93 18.04 26.98 22.60
N LEU A 94 17.37 27.63 21.64
CA LEU A 94 17.52 29.07 21.40
C LEU A 94 17.08 29.89 22.62
N ALA A 95 15.97 29.51 23.27
CA ALA A 95 15.44 30.19 24.44
C ALA A 95 16.30 29.99 25.71
N ILE A 96 17.07 28.90 25.79
CA ILE A 96 18.04 28.67 26.88
C ILE A 96 19.34 29.46 26.62
N THR A 97 19.71 29.61 25.35
CA THR A 97 20.99 30.22 24.95
C THR A 97 20.98 31.75 25.00
N HIS A 98 19.84 32.39 24.75
CA HIS A 98 19.66 33.84 24.62
C HIS A 98 18.62 34.39 25.58
#